data_AF-A0A453DKL0-F1
#
_entry.id   AF-A0A453DKL0-F1
#
_cell.length_a   1.000
_cell.length_b   1.000
_cell.length_c   1.000
_cell.angle_alpha   90.00
_cell.angle_beta   90.00
_cell.angle_gamma   90.00
#
_symmetry.space_group_name_H-M   'P 1'
#
loop_
_entity.id
_entity.type
_entity.pdbx_description
1 polymer ?
#
loop_
_entity_poly.entity_id
_entity_poly.type
_entity_poly.pdbx_seq_one_letter_code
_entity_poly.pdbx_strand_id
1 'polypeptide(L)'
;MEKLVSSLPLHLLAVSLDIGRVSDLTYVLRGVRFLHCLSELATRHTKLEQLLLDDVKLSEQVMDLIFFLLSVLSHWKKEDHLGASPFIHSSLVAGSLHLMTSYFSSQWHELVHILLAHPKVDIFMDAAFDSLHEDMRLLSVRLSTLGTKAFPVGPFDSQLTYFICQQCEASLQFLLSLCQQKLFRDRILKNKELCRNGGILSLSFTILKLGVPEWLKGSTDIASSISRQKAKILSILLQLCESESISYLDEVATLPKSMQLGLEVLDLLKIAFGSKQKPAAGSHDKSYPVGSVLISALRLVDVFSDDSNFRSSFI
;
A
#
# COMPACT_ATOMS: atom_id res chain seq x y z
N MET A 1 19.24 -3.84 28.91
CA MET A 1 18.14 -4.13 27.96
C MET A 1 17.11 -3.01 27.98
N GLU A 2 16.56 -2.65 29.15
CA GLU A 2 15.56 -1.57 29.30
C GLU A 2 15.97 -0.22 28.69
N LYS A 3 17.20 0.27 28.94
CA LYS A 3 17.73 1.49 28.32
C LYS A 3 17.82 1.42 26.79
N LEU A 4 18.11 0.24 26.24
CA LEU A 4 18.16 0.06 24.78
C LEU A 4 16.74 0.15 24.20
N VAL A 5 15.79 -0.55 24.81
CA VAL A 5 14.40 -0.60 24.33
C VAL A 5 13.74 0.78 24.41
N SER A 6 13.95 1.52 25.51
CA SER A 6 13.39 2.87 25.70
C SER A 6 14.04 3.95 24.83
N SER A 7 15.32 3.80 24.45
CA SER A 7 16.01 4.79 23.60
C SER A 7 15.90 4.50 22.10
N LEU A 8 15.52 3.28 21.72
CA LEU A 8 15.52 2.84 20.34
C LEU A 8 14.60 3.68 19.44
N PRO A 9 13.35 4.01 19.79
CA PRO A 9 12.50 4.81 18.92
C PRO A 9 13.09 6.21 18.64
N LEU A 10 13.58 6.88 19.67
CA LEU A 10 14.25 8.18 19.54
C LEU A 10 15.55 8.10 18.73
N HIS A 11 16.33 7.04 18.92
CA HIS A 11 17.54 6.82 18.13
C HIS A 11 17.21 6.63 16.65
N LEU A 12 16.18 5.84 16.32
CA LEU A 12 15.75 5.65 14.94
C LEU A 12 15.18 6.94 14.34
N LEU A 13 14.46 7.74 15.11
CA LEU A 13 14.03 9.08 14.70
C LEU A 13 15.22 9.98 14.37
N ALA A 14 16.23 10.02 15.23
CA ALA A 14 17.44 10.81 15.02
C ALA A 14 18.19 10.39 13.76
N VAL A 15 18.39 9.08 13.55
CA VAL A 15 19.01 8.55 12.33
C VAL A 15 18.15 8.87 11.10
N SER A 16 16.83 8.95 11.25
CA SER A 16 15.91 9.21 10.16
C SER A 16 15.86 10.68 9.73
N LEU A 17 16.38 11.61 10.54
CA LEU A 17 16.51 13.02 10.16
C LEU A 17 17.65 13.22 9.15
N ASP A 18 18.70 12.40 9.22
CA ASP A 18 19.92 12.54 8.44
C ASP A 18 20.02 11.52 7.28
N ILE A 19 18.90 11.02 6.75
CA ILE A 19 18.92 9.96 5.72
C ILE A 19 19.50 10.48 4.40
N GLY A 20 20.82 10.34 4.27
CA GLY A 20 21.60 10.72 3.11
C GLY A 20 21.83 9.56 2.14
N ARG A 21 21.79 8.30 2.59
CA ARG A 21 22.22 7.13 1.80
C ARG A 21 21.31 5.91 1.99
N VAL A 22 21.38 4.95 1.06
CA VAL A 22 20.64 3.66 1.14
C VAL A 22 21.09 2.80 2.33
N SER A 23 22.34 2.93 2.77
CA SER A 23 22.86 2.31 4.00
C SER A 23 22.04 2.70 5.23
N ASP A 24 21.57 3.93 5.26
CA ASP A 24 20.88 4.52 6.41
C ASP A 24 19.46 3.94 6.49
N LEU A 25 18.78 3.80 5.34
CA LEU A 25 17.50 3.08 5.25
C LEU A 25 17.62 1.61 5.69
N THR A 26 18.72 0.94 5.33
CA THR A 26 18.96 -0.46 5.74
C THR A 26 19.13 -0.56 7.25
N TYR A 27 19.81 0.41 7.86
CA TYR A 27 19.96 0.48 9.31
C TYR A 27 18.62 0.70 10.00
N VAL A 28 17.84 1.67 9.51
CA VAL A 28 16.50 1.97 10.05
C VAL A 28 15.57 0.76 9.93
N LEU A 29 15.58 0.05 8.79
CA LEU A 29 14.80 -1.18 8.60
C LEU A 29 15.16 -2.26 9.62
N ARG A 30 16.45 -2.43 9.94
CA ARG A 30 16.86 -3.36 11.01
C ARG A 30 16.33 -2.92 12.37
N GLY A 31 16.32 -1.62 12.64
CA GLY A 31 15.74 -1.04 13.85
C GLY A 31 14.24 -1.29 13.99
N VAL A 32 13.47 -1.03 12.92
CA VAL A 32 12.02 -1.28 12.88
C VAL A 32 11.72 -2.77 13.07
N ARG A 33 12.46 -3.66 12.40
CA ARG A 33 12.31 -5.11 12.61
C ARG A 33 12.66 -5.53 14.03
N PHE A 34 13.66 -4.90 14.64
CA PHE A 34 14.00 -5.18 16.03
C PHE A 34 12.90 -4.72 16.98
N LEU A 35 12.30 -3.54 16.77
CA LEU A 35 11.12 -3.09 17.51
C LEU A 35 9.94 -4.07 17.37
N HIS A 36 9.68 -4.56 16.16
CA HIS A 36 8.65 -5.56 15.92
C HIS A 36 8.90 -6.83 16.74
N CYS A 37 10.12 -7.39 16.68
CA CYS A 37 10.48 -8.56 17.49
C CYS A 37 10.35 -8.29 19.00
N LEU A 38 10.70 -7.10 19.47
CA LEU A 38 10.53 -6.72 20.86
C LEU A 38 9.05 -6.66 21.26
N SER A 39 8.17 -6.13 20.41
CA SER A 39 6.72 -6.12 20.65
C SER A 39 6.12 -7.53 20.71
N GLU A 40 6.53 -8.43 19.82
CA GLU A 40 6.08 -9.83 19.87
C GLU A 40 6.57 -10.53 21.14
N LEU A 41 7.82 -10.31 21.53
CA LEU A 41 8.39 -10.87 22.76
C LEU A 41 7.74 -10.31 24.03
N ALA A 42 7.24 -9.08 23.99
CA ALA A 42 6.57 -8.44 25.13
C ALA A 42 5.40 -9.28 25.64
N THR A 43 4.61 -9.87 24.73
CA THR A 43 3.48 -10.75 25.07
C THR A 43 3.84 -11.98 25.90
N ARG A 44 5.14 -12.34 25.97
CA ARG A 44 5.66 -13.50 26.71
C ARG A 44 6.52 -13.10 27.91
N HIS A 45 6.77 -11.80 28.10
CA HIS A 45 7.71 -11.28 29.09
C HIS A 45 7.14 -10.04 29.79
N THR A 46 6.58 -10.23 30.98
CA THR A 46 5.88 -9.19 31.76
C THR A 46 6.69 -7.91 31.99
N LYS A 47 7.99 -8.00 32.23
CA LYS A 47 8.86 -6.80 32.36
C LYS A 47 9.01 -6.02 31.05
N LEU A 48 9.00 -6.72 29.92
CA LEU A 48 9.11 -6.11 28.60
C LEU A 48 7.77 -5.53 28.17
N GLU A 49 6.67 -6.20 28.51
CA GLU A 49 5.30 -5.71 28.39
C GLU A 49 5.10 -4.39 29.14
N GLN A 50 5.48 -4.34 30.43
CA GLN A 50 5.39 -3.13 31.24
C GLN A 50 6.22 -1.97 30.68
N LEU A 51 7.35 -2.27 30.06
CA LEU A 51 8.20 -1.22 29.50
C LEU A 51 7.70 -0.73 28.13
N LEU A 52 7.21 -1.64 27.28
CA LEU A 52 6.83 -1.33 25.91
C LEU A 52 5.38 -0.86 25.78
N LEU A 53 4.46 -1.54 26.45
CA LEU A 53 3.02 -1.36 26.22
C LEU A 53 2.37 -0.47 27.28
N ASP A 54 2.88 -0.46 28.53
CA ASP A 54 2.33 0.38 29.59
C ASP A 54 2.94 1.80 29.63
N ASP A 55 4.10 2.02 29.03
CA ASP A 55 4.73 3.35 28.94
C ASP A 55 4.10 4.17 27.80
N VAL A 56 3.19 5.07 28.19
CA VAL A 56 2.50 6.00 27.27
C VAL A 56 3.49 6.85 26.47
N LYS A 57 4.60 7.29 27.08
CA LYS A 57 5.59 8.13 26.38
C LYS A 57 6.34 7.33 25.33
N LEU A 58 6.68 6.08 25.63
CA LEU A 58 7.35 5.22 24.67
C LEU A 58 6.43 4.85 23.51
N SER A 59 5.15 4.59 23.81
CA SER A 59 4.10 4.37 22.81
C SER A 59 3.93 5.57 21.88
N GLU A 60 3.89 6.79 22.44
CA GLU A 60 3.85 8.03 21.66
C GLU A 60 5.09 8.18 20.77
N GLN A 61 6.29 7.90 21.28
CA GLN A 61 7.53 7.93 20.50
C GLN A 61 7.56 6.91 19.36
N VAL A 62 7.02 5.71 19.57
CA VAL A 62 6.91 4.70 18.51
C VAL A 62 5.92 5.14 17.45
N MET A 63 4.80 5.75 17.84
CA MET A 63 3.83 6.29 16.88
C MET A 63 4.44 7.44 16.06
N ASP A 64 5.09 8.39 16.72
CA ASP A 64 5.79 9.50 16.07
C ASP A 64 6.92 8.99 15.16
N LEU A 65 7.65 7.95 15.55
CA LEU A 65 8.62 7.27 14.68
C LEU A 65 7.95 6.75 13.41
N ILE A 66 6.86 5.99 13.54
CA ILE A 66 6.19 5.40 12.38
C ILE A 66 5.69 6.50 11.43
N PHE A 67 5.06 7.55 11.99
CA PHE A 67 4.52 8.66 11.20
C PHE A 67 5.66 9.38 10.46
N PHE A 68 6.74 9.68 11.19
CA PHE A 68 7.91 10.34 10.63
C PHE A 68 8.58 9.51 9.53
N LEU A 69 8.77 8.20 9.73
CA LEU A 69 9.35 7.31 8.74
C LEU A 69 8.52 7.29 7.45
N LEU A 70 7.20 7.15 7.55
CA LEU A 70 6.32 7.19 6.38
C LEU A 70 6.41 8.54 5.66
N SER A 71 6.50 9.66 6.39
CA SER A 71 6.66 11.00 5.79
C SER A 71 8.01 11.18 5.10
N VAL A 72 9.09 10.59 5.62
CA VAL A 72 10.40 10.62 4.94
C VAL A 72 10.36 9.76 3.67
N LEU A 73 9.70 8.60 3.73
CA LEU A 73 9.59 7.67 2.60
C LEU A 73 8.69 8.22 1.49
N SER A 74 7.59 8.91 1.82
CA SER A 74 6.74 9.55 0.81
C SER A 74 7.46 10.64 -0.01
N HIS A 75 8.56 11.17 0.51
CA HIS A 75 9.39 12.17 -0.17
C HIS A 75 10.72 11.63 -0.69
N TRP A 76 10.90 10.31 -0.71
CA TRP A 76 12.13 9.68 -1.16
C TRP A 76 12.31 9.81 -2.68
N LYS A 77 13.01 10.87 -3.11
CA LYS A 77 13.25 11.20 -4.53
C LYS A 77 14.55 10.62 -5.12
N LYS A 78 15.31 9.79 -4.41
CA LYS A 78 16.60 9.32 -4.93
C LYS A 78 16.42 8.37 -6.12
N GLU A 79 17.11 8.69 -7.21
CA GLU A 79 16.99 8.10 -8.56
C GLU A 79 17.51 6.65 -8.70
N ASP A 80 17.88 5.97 -7.61
CA ASP A 80 18.28 4.55 -7.65
C ASP A 80 17.03 3.65 -7.74
N HIS A 81 16.41 3.66 -8.92
CA HIS A 81 15.26 2.83 -9.29
C HIS A 81 15.62 1.35 -9.54
N LEU A 82 16.90 0.99 -9.42
CA LEU A 82 17.44 -0.32 -9.73
C LEU A 82 18.17 -0.91 -8.51
N GLY A 83 18.30 -2.24 -8.49
CA GLY A 83 18.95 -2.95 -7.39
C GLY A 83 18.04 -3.16 -6.18
N ALA A 84 18.61 -3.10 -4.96
CA ALA A 84 17.91 -3.41 -3.71
C ALA A 84 17.17 -2.21 -3.08
N SER A 85 17.41 -0.99 -3.57
CA SER A 85 16.83 0.24 -3.01
C SER A 85 15.28 0.21 -2.95
N PRO A 86 14.55 -0.15 -4.04
CA PRO A 86 13.09 -0.30 -3.98
C PRO A 86 12.59 -1.36 -2.99
N PHE A 87 13.37 -2.42 -2.78
CA PHE A 87 13.04 -3.45 -1.81
C PHE A 87 13.20 -2.96 -0.37
N ILE A 88 14.27 -2.21 -0.08
CA ILE A 88 14.47 -1.61 1.25
C ILE A 88 13.36 -0.60 1.53
N HIS A 89 13.02 0.26 0.56
CA HIS A 89 11.95 1.24 0.69
C HIS A 89 10.60 0.56 1.01
N SER A 90 10.15 -0.35 0.15
CA SER A 90 8.88 -1.06 0.34
C SER A 90 8.84 -1.90 1.61
N SER A 91 9.95 -2.53 1.99
CA SER A 91 10.05 -3.27 3.26
C SER A 91 9.92 -2.35 4.47
N LEU A 92 10.42 -1.12 4.37
CA LEU A 92 10.34 -0.16 5.47
C LEU A 92 8.92 0.43 5.59
N VAL A 93 8.25 0.72 4.47
CA VAL A 93 6.83 1.12 4.46
C VAL A 93 5.99 0.01 5.09
N ALA A 94 6.08 -1.22 4.57
CA ALA A 94 5.32 -2.37 5.06
C ALA A 94 5.63 -2.67 6.54
N GLY A 95 6.91 -2.66 6.91
CA GLY A 95 7.36 -2.90 8.28
C GLY A 95 6.87 -1.83 9.26
N SER A 96 6.85 -0.55 8.85
CA SER A 96 6.38 0.55 9.70
C SER A 96 4.87 0.48 9.93
N LEU A 97 4.09 0.16 8.88
CA LEU A 97 2.65 -0.09 9.02
C LEU A 97 2.37 -1.31 9.89
N HIS A 98 3.07 -2.42 9.66
CA HIS A 98 2.85 -3.65 10.42
C HIS A 98 3.26 -3.55 11.89
N LEU A 99 4.28 -2.73 12.20
CA LEU A 99 4.64 -2.40 13.58
C LEU A 99 3.45 -1.83 14.36
N MET A 100 2.52 -1.12 13.70
CA MET A 100 1.32 -0.64 14.38
C MET A 100 0.45 -1.79 14.93
N THR A 101 0.29 -2.85 14.13
CA THR A 101 -0.51 -4.01 14.56
C THR A 101 0.16 -4.84 15.65
N SER A 102 1.49 -4.89 15.66
CA SER A 102 2.24 -5.67 16.66
C SER A 102 2.44 -4.90 17.96
N TYR A 103 2.59 -3.57 17.88
CA TYR A 103 2.91 -2.71 19.02
C TYR A 103 1.66 -2.16 19.73
N PHE A 104 0.63 -1.75 18.99
CA PHE A 104 -0.55 -1.09 19.58
C PHE A 104 -1.74 -2.02 19.73
N SER A 105 -2.25 -2.56 18.61
CA SER A 105 -3.33 -3.55 18.65
C SER A 105 -3.45 -4.29 17.34
N SER A 106 -3.67 -5.60 17.42
CA SER A 106 -4.05 -6.43 16.27
C SER A 106 -5.53 -6.28 15.89
N GLN A 107 -6.34 -5.65 16.75
CA GLN A 107 -7.75 -5.37 16.51
C GLN A 107 -7.90 -4.04 15.76
N TRP A 108 -8.36 -4.10 14.51
CA TRP A 108 -8.44 -2.93 13.63
C TRP A 108 -9.30 -1.78 14.17
N HIS A 109 -10.36 -2.07 14.92
CA HIS A 109 -11.21 -1.02 15.49
C HIS A 109 -10.49 -0.25 16.61
N GLU A 110 -9.78 -0.96 17.51
CA GLU A 110 -8.95 -0.32 18.55
C GLU A 110 -7.82 0.50 17.91
N LEU A 111 -7.13 -0.07 16.92
CA LEU A 111 -6.06 0.63 16.21
C LEU A 111 -6.56 1.92 15.54
N VAL A 112 -7.74 1.90 14.92
CA VAL A 112 -8.35 3.10 14.34
C VAL A 112 -8.67 4.15 15.40
N HIS A 113 -9.18 3.75 16.59
CA HIS A 113 -9.39 4.70 17.68
C HIS A 113 -8.08 5.33 18.16
N ILE A 114 -7.02 4.53 18.31
CA ILE A 114 -5.69 4.99 18.69
C ILE A 114 -5.15 5.99 17.65
N LEU A 115 -5.23 5.65 16.36
CA LEU A 115 -4.78 6.54 15.28
C LEU A 115 -5.57 7.85 15.24
N LEU A 116 -6.90 7.79 15.32
CA LEU A 116 -7.75 8.98 15.25
C LEU A 116 -7.63 9.90 16.48
N ALA A 117 -7.18 9.38 17.61
CA ALA A 117 -6.86 10.19 18.79
C ALA A 117 -5.54 10.96 18.64
N HIS A 118 -4.65 10.55 17.72
CA HIS A 118 -3.36 11.17 17.54
C HIS A 118 -3.46 12.50 16.76
N PRO A 119 -2.85 13.61 17.23
CA PRO A 119 -3.00 14.93 16.61
C PRO A 119 -2.45 15.01 15.18
N LYS A 120 -1.54 14.11 14.80
CA LYS A 120 -0.92 14.05 13.47
C LYS A 120 -1.54 12.99 12.54
N VAL A 121 -2.75 12.50 12.83
CA VAL A 121 -3.37 11.42 12.05
C VAL A 121 -3.50 11.74 10.56
N ASP A 122 -3.77 13.00 10.20
CA ASP A 122 -3.85 13.43 8.80
C ASP A 122 -2.51 13.31 8.09
N ILE A 123 -1.42 13.71 8.76
CA ILE A 123 -0.05 13.55 8.23
C ILE A 123 0.27 12.07 8.02
N PHE A 124 -0.14 11.21 8.96
CA PHE A 124 0.00 9.76 8.79
C PHE A 124 -0.77 9.24 7.58
N MET A 125 -2.03 9.63 7.41
CA MET A 125 -2.85 9.19 6.28
C MET A 125 -2.20 9.60 4.96
N ASP A 126 -1.81 10.87 4.81
CA ASP A 126 -1.15 11.37 3.60
C ASP A 126 0.14 10.59 3.33
N ALA A 127 1.02 10.51 4.34
CA ALA A 127 2.31 9.84 4.22
C ALA A 127 2.19 8.32 3.95
N ALA A 128 1.23 7.63 4.54
CA ALA A 128 1.04 6.20 4.34
C ALA A 128 0.57 5.87 2.92
N PHE A 129 -0.35 6.67 2.36
CA PHE A 129 -0.79 6.51 0.98
C PHE A 129 0.28 6.95 -0.02
N ASP A 130 0.97 8.07 0.23
CA ASP A 130 2.01 8.57 -0.67
C ASP A 130 3.24 7.67 -0.70
N SER A 131 3.67 7.13 0.45
CA SER A 131 4.80 6.19 0.52
C SER A 131 4.49 4.89 -0.21
N LEU A 132 3.26 4.37 -0.10
CA LEU A 132 2.79 3.24 -0.90
C LEU A 132 2.70 3.60 -2.38
N HIS A 133 2.27 4.81 -2.72
CA HIS A 133 2.21 5.25 -4.12
C HIS A 133 3.59 5.27 -4.75
N GLU A 134 4.61 5.74 -4.02
CA GLU A 134 6.00 5.68 -4.45
C GLU A 134 6.49 4.23 -4.63
N ASP A 135 6.15 3.32 -3.72
CA ASP A 135 6.44 1.88 -3.88
C ASP A 135 5.83 1.30 -5.17
N MET A 136 4.58 1.66 -5.48
CA MET A 136 3.91 1.22 -6.71
C MET A 136 4.56 1.82 -7.96
N ARG A 137 5.02 3.07 -7.89
CA ARG A 137 5.78 3.72 -8.97
C ARG A 137 7.11 3.01 -9.21
N LEU A 138 7.87 2.72 -8.15
CA LEU A 138 9.13 2.00 -8.23
C LEU A 138 8.94 0.57 -8.77
N LEU A 139 7.88 -0.11 -8.33
CA LEU A 139 7.50 -1.43 -8.86
C LEU A 139 7.14 -1.36 -10.34
N SER A 140 6.36 -0.35 -10.76
CA SER A 140 6.01 -0.14 -12.17
C SER A 140 7.26 0.06 -13.03
N VAL A 141 8.16 0.97 -12.63
CA VAL A 141 9.44 1.19 -13.32
C VAL A 141 10.25 -0.10 -13.40
N ARG A 142 10.33 -0.86 -12.30
CA ARG A 142 11.07 -2.13 -12.27
C ARG A 142 10.48 -3.15 -13.25
N LEU A 143 9.16 -3.33 -13.27
CA LEU A 143 8.48 -4.23 -14.21
C LEU A 143 8.73 -3.79 -15.67
N SER A 144 8.68 -2.49 -15.94
CA SER A 144 8.97 -1.92 -17.26
C SER A 144 10.44 -2.01 -17.68
N THR A 145 11.40 -1.97 -16.76
CA THR A 145 12.83 -2.15 -17.11
C THR A 145 13.19 -3.62 -17.32
N LEU A 146 12.58 -4.53 -16.57
CA LEU A 146 12.61 -5.96 -16.91
C LEU A 146 11.95 -6.19 -18.27
N GLY A 147 10.99 -5.31 -18.64
CA GLY A 147 10.37 -5.03 -19.95
C GLY A 147 11.27 -5.11 -21.18
N THR A 148 12.47 -4.58 -21.04
CA THR A 148 13.23 -4.10 -22.18
C THR A 148 14.59 -4.79 -22.30
N LYS A 149 14.93 -5.68 -21.36
CA LYS A 149 16.21 -6.40 -21.39
C LYS A 149 16.17 -7.46 -22.49
N ALA A 150 17.09 -7.34 -23.46
CA ALA A 150 17.32 -8.31 -24.53
C ALA A 150 17.86 -9.67 -24.04
N PHE A 151 18.19 -9.78 -22.75
CA PHE A 151 18.74 -10.97 -22.11
C PHE A 151 17.78 -11.51 -21.04
N PRO A 152 17.77 -12.83 -20.78
CA PRO A 152 16.90 -13.42 -19.78
C PRO A 152 17.14 -12.80 -18.40
N VAL A 153 16.05 -12.43 -17.73
CA VAL A 153 16.06 -11.93 -16.35
C VAL A 153 16.64 -13.03 -15.45
N GLY A 154 17.72 -12.72 -14.72
CA GLY A 154 18.32 -13.66 -13.79
C GLY A 154 17.35 -14.04 -12.65
N PRO A 155 17.50 -15.23 -12.04
CA PRO A 155 16.61 -15.69 -10.97
C PRO A 155 16.53 -14.72 -9.78
N PHE A 156 17.64 -14.04 -9.47
CA PHE A 156 17.70 -13.01 -8.43
C PHE A 156 16.80 -11.80 -8.71
N ASP A 157 16.78 -11.30 -9.95
CA ASP A 157 15.98 -10.12 -10.32
C ASP A 157 14.48 -10.42 -10.24
N SER A 158 14.07 -11.63 -10.64
CA SER A 158 12.69 -12.11 -10.52
C SER A 158 12.27 -12.26 -9.06
N GLN A 159 13.11 -12.90 -8.23
CA GLN A 159 12.84 -13.09 -6.81
C GLN A 159 12.75 -11.76 -6.06
N LEU A 160 13.66 -10.81 -6.34
CA LEU A 160 13.64 -9.49 -5.73
C LEU A 160 12.39 -8.70 -6.14
N THR A 161 11.94 -8.83 -7.39
CA THR A 161 10.68 -8.22 -7.86
C THR A 161 9.48 -8.83 -7.16
N TYR A 162 9.47 -10.15 -6.98
CA TYR A 162 8.42 -10.81 -6.21
C TYR A 162 8.37 -10.34 -4.75
N PHE A 163 9.52 -10.18 -4.09
CA PHE A 163 9.55 -9.64 -2.73
C PHE A 163 9.02 -8.21 -2.66
N ILE A 164 9.37 -7.35 -3.61
CA ILE A 164 8.80 -5.99 -3.69
C ILE A 164 7.27 -6.07 -3.83
N CYS A 165 6.76 -6.92 -4.73
CA CYS A 165 5.31 -7.12 -4.86
C CYS A 165 4.66 -7.53 -3.54
N GLN A 166 5.29 -8.43 -2.76
CA GLN A 166 4.78 -8.83 -1.45
C GLN A 166 4.75 -7.68 -0.44
N GLN A 167 5.78 -6.84 -0.40
CA GLN A 167 5.81 -5.69 0.50
C GLN A 167 4.74 -4.66 0.13
N CYS A 168 4.61 -4.32 -1.16
CA CYS A 168 3.54 -3.43 -1.64
C CYS A 168 2.15 -4.00 -1.33
N GLU A 169 1.96 -5.31 -1.52
CA GLU A 169 0.71 -5.99 -1.22
C GLU A 169 0.37 -5.96 0.28
N ALA A 170 1.37 -6.12 1.16
CA ALA A 170 1.20 -6.05 2.60
C ALA A 170 0.81 -4.64 3.06
N SER A 171 1.48 -3.60 2.56
CA SER A 171 1.12 -2.20 2.84
C SER A 171 -0.30 -1.88 2.38
N LEU A 172 -0.67 -2.31 1.17
CA LEU A 172 -2.02 -2.09 0.65
C LEU A 172 -3.08 -2.87 1.43
N GLN A 173 -2.76 -4.08 1.91
CA GLN A 173 -3.65 -4.85 2.78
C GLN A 173 -3.91 -4.14 4.10
N PHE A 174 -2.86 -3.57 4.71
CA PHE A 174 -2.99 -2.80 5.94
C PHE A 174 -3.93 -1.60 5.75
N LEU A 175 -3.73 -0.81 4.68
CA LEU A 175 -4.60 0.33 4.37
C LEU A 175 -6.03 -0.10 4.07
N LEU A 176 -6.23 -1.19 3.33
CA LEU A 176 -7.57 -1.76 3.11
C LEU A 176 -8.25 -2.12 4.43
N SER A 177 -7.53 -2.74 5.36
CA SER A 177 -8.08 -3.11 6.66
C SER A 177 -8.45 -1.90 7.52
N LEU A 178 -7.72 -0.79 7.42
CA LEU A 178 -8.14 0.48 8.03
C LEU A 178 -9.39 1.04 7.34
N CYS A 179 -9.44 1.06 6.01
CA CYS A 179 -10.62 1.52 5.24
C CYS A 179 -11.88 0.68 5.52
N GLN A 180 -11.76 -0.57 5.98
CA GLN A 180 -12.94 -1.34 6.38
C GLN A 180 -13.65 -0.71 7.61
N GLN A 181 -12.94 0.07 8.43
CA GLN A 181 -13.51 0.75 9.58
C GLN A 181 -14.19 2.07 9.17
N LYS A 182 -15.48 2.23 9.51
CA LYS A 182 -16.29 3.41 9.14
C LYS A 182 -15.65 4.73 9.58
N LEU A 183 -15.17 4.81 10.82
CA LEU A 183 -14.56 6.02 11.38
C LEU A 183 -13.31 6.46 10.59
N PHE A 184 -12.51 5.51 10.12
CA PHE A 184 -11.33 5.81 9.32
C PHE A 184 -11.71 6.28 7.92
N ARG A 185 -12.70 5.65 7.26
CA ARG A 185 -13.21 6.14 5.97
C ARG A 185 -13.78 7.55 6.06
N ASP A 186 -14.60 7.81 7.08
CA ASP A 186 -15.18 9.13 7.30
C ASP A 186 -14.09 10.20 7.51
N ARG A 187 -12.95 9.82 8.06
CA ARG A 187 -11.78 10.70 8.17
C ARG A 187 -11.07 10.88 6.84
N ILE A 188 -10.85 9.81 6.07
CA ILE A 188 -10.27 9.87 4.71
C ILE A 188 -11.08 10.80 3.81
N LEU A 189 -12.41 10.69 3.83
CA LEU A 189 -13.28 11.49 2.96
C LEU A 189 -13.22 12.99 3.27
N LYS A 190 -12.85 13.36 4.50
CA LYS A 190 -12.60 14.75 4.92
C LYS A 190 -11.18 15.22 4.62
N ASN A 191 -10.26 14.29 4.30
CA ASN A 191 -8.89 14.62 3.97
C ASN A 191 -8.80 15.18 2.54
N LYS A 192 -8.24 16.39 2.41
CA LYS A 192 -8.16 17.10 1.14
C LYS A 192 -7.18 16.45 0.16
N GLU A 193 -6.04 15.96 0.62
CA GLU A 193 -5.02 15.39 -0.26
C GLU A 193 -5.45 14.03 -0.81
N LEU A 194 -5.98 13.17 0.06
CA LEU A 194 -6.40 11.82 -0.32
C LEU A 194 -7.70 11.80 -1.15
N CYS A 195 -8.69 12.58 -0.75
CA CYS A 195 -10.00 12.62 -1.39
C CYS A 195 -10.04 13.69 -2.49
N ARG A 196 -10.13 14.97 -2.12
CA ARG A 196 -10.40 16.08 -3.05
C ARG A 196 -9.31 16.32 -4.10
N ASN A 197 -8.03 16.13 -3.75
CA ASN A 197 -6.91 16.25 -4.69
C ASN A 197 -6.65 14.92 -5.44
N GLY A 198 -7.41 13.87 -5.12
CA GLY A 198 -7.38 12.59 -5.82
C GLY A 198 -6.13 11.76 -5.54
N GLY A 199 -5.53 11.85 -4.35
CA GLY A 199 -4.41 10.99 -3.95
C GLY A 199 -4.76 9.50 -4.10
N ILE A 200 -5.93 9.08 -3.59
CA ILE A 200 -6.41 7.69 -3.71
C ILE A 200 -6.69 7.29 -5.16
N LEU A 201 -7.26 8.19 -5.97
CA LEU A 201 -7.43 7.94 -7.41
C LEU A 201 -6.10 7.75 -8.12
N SER A 202 -5.09 8.57 -7.79
CA SER A 202 -3.77 8.51 -8.40
C SER A 202 -3.05 7.21 -8.08
N LEU A 203 -3.13 6.77 -6.82
CA LEU A 203 -2.64 5.46 -6.38
C LEU A 203 -3.38 4.34 -7.13
N SER A 204 -4.71 4.43 -7.21
CA SER A 204 -5.55 3.44 -7.89
C SER A 204 -5.17 3.29 -9.35
N PHE A 205 -5.07 4.38 -10.07
CA PHE A 205 -4.65 4.38 -11.47
C PHE A 205 -3.26 3.74 -11.66
N THR A 206 -2.32 4.05 -10.77
CA THR A 206 -0.96 3.49 -10.83
C THR A 206 -0.99 1.97 -10.65
N ILE A 207 -1.78 1.46 -9.69
CA ILE A 207 -1.91 0.02 -9.43
C ILE A 207 -2.64 -0.69 -10.57
N LEU A 208 -3.74 -0.12 -11.09
CA LEU A 208 -4.50 -0.74 -12.18
C LEU A 208 -3.67 -0.84 -13.47
N LYS A 209 -2.78 0.13 -13.72
CA LYS A 209 -1.84 0.11 -14.83
C LYS A 209 -0.66 -0.85 -14.68
N LEU A 210 -0.49 -1.50 -13.53
CA LEU A 210 0.55 -2.52 -13.37
C LEU A 210 0.29 -3.66 -14.35
N GLY A 211 1.22 -3.86 -15.28
CA GLY A 211 1.24 -4.96 -16.23
C GLY A 211 2.29 -6.00 -15.84
N VAL A 212 1.99 -7.27 -16.13
CA VAL A 212 3.00 -8.35 -16.05
C VAL A 212 3.72 -8.40 -17.40
N PRO A 213 5.04 -8.19 -17.46
CA PRO A 213 5.77 -8.26 -18.71
C PRO A 213 5.76 -9.66 -19.33
N GLU A 214 5.94 -9.76 -20.64
CA GLU A 214 5.63 -10.96 -21.42
C GLU A 214 6.46 -12.20 -21.04
N TRP A 215 7.76 -12.04 -20.79
CA TRP A 215 8.63 -13.13 -20.29
C TRP A 215 8.37 -13.48 -18.81
N LEU A 216 7.70 -12.63 -18.04
CA LEU A 216 7.28 -12.92 -16.66
C LEU A 216 5.89 -13.58 -16.60
N LYS A 217 5.17 -13.74 -17.73
CA LYS A 217 3.87 -14.46 -17.76
C LYS A 217 3.97 -15.91 -17.26
N GLY A 218 5.18 -16.51 -17.27
CA GLY A 218 5.46 -17.81 -16.69
C GLY A 218 5.52 -17.83 -15.14
N SER A 219 5.84 -16.68 -14.52
CA SER A 219 5.90 -16.50 -13.06
C SER A 219 4.50 -16.28 -12.52
N THR A 220 3.93 -17.34 -11.96
CA THR A 220 2.58 -17.30 -11.39
C THR A 220 2.47 -16.35 -10.20
N ASP A 221 3.58 -16.18 -9.47
CA ASP A 221 3.57 -15.53 -8.17
C ASP A 221 3.50 -14.00 -8.32
N ILE A 222 4.26 -13.44 -9.28
CA ILE A 222 4.22 -11.99 -9.58
C ILE A 222 2.86 -11.61 -10.16
N ALA A 223 2.35 -12.38 -11.13
CA ALA A 223 1.05 -12.13 -11.74
C ALA A 223 -0.09 -12.21 -10.70
N SER A 224 -0.06 -13.22 -9.83
CA SER A 224 -1.05 -13.35 -8.76
C SER A 224 -0.99 -12.20 -7.76
N SER A 225 0.21 -11.73 -7.37
CA SER A 225 0.36 -10.61 -6.44
C SER A 225 -0.15 -9.31 -7.05
N ILE A 226 0.15 -9.01 -8.32
CA ILE A 226 -0.39 -7.84 -9.00
C ILE A 226 -1.93 -7.93 -9.06
N SER A 227 -2.49 -9.09 -9.40
CA SER A 227 -3.96 -9.30 -9.38
C SER A 227 -4.55 -9.01 -8.00
N ARG A 228 -3.94 -9.52 -6.93
CA ARG A 228 -4.37 -9.25 -5.56
C ARG A 228 -4.23 -7.78 -5.17
N GLN A 229 -3.21 -7.07 -5.64
CA GLN A 229 -3.07 -5.63 -5.43
C GLN A 229 -4.19 -4.84 -6.12
N LYS A 230 -4.50 -5.18 -7.39
CA LYS A 230 -5.65 -4.59 -8.11
C LYS A 230 -6.96 -4.84 -7.37
N ALA A 231 -7.20 -6.05 -6.89
CA ALA A 231 -8.41 -6.36 -6.13
C ALA A 231 -8.54 -5.51 -4.85
N LYS A 232 -7.43 -5.34 -4.10
CA LYS A 232 -7.43 -4.56 -2.85
C LYS A 232 -7.70 -3.08 -3.09
N ILE A 233 -7.06 -2.47 -4.10
CA ILE A 233 -7.28 -1.05 -4.37
C ILE A 233 -8.69 -0.76 -4.90
N LEU A 234 -9.25 -1.66 -5.73
CA LEU A 234 -10.65 -1.58 -6.15
C LEU A 234 -11.60 -1.73 -4.95
N SER A 235 -11.26 -2.59 -3.98
CA SER A 235 -12.03 -2.72 -2.74
C SER A 235 -11.99 -1.44 -1.89
N ILE A 236 -10.84 -0.76 -1.80
CA ILE A 236 -10.73 0.55 -1.14
C ILE A 236 -11.63 1.57 -1.85
N LEU A 237 -11.52 1.70 -3.17
CA LEU A 237 -12.35 2.62 -3.95
C LEU A 237 -13.83 2.37 -3.73
N LEU A 238 -14.25 1.11 -3.80
CA LEU A 238 -15.64 0.71 -3.62
C LEU A 238 -16.16 1.11 -2.23
N GLN A 239 -15.38 0.85 -1.18
CA GLN A 239 -15.74 1.23 0.19
C GLN A 239 -15.87 2.75 0.39
N LEU A 240 -15.09 3.55 -0.35
CA LEU A 240 -15.18 5.01 -0.31
C LEU A 240 -16.39 5.52 -1.09
N CYS A 241 -16.68 4.93 -2.25
CA CYS A 241 -17.85 5.29 -3.06
C CYS A 241 -19.17 4.90 -2.37
N GLU A 242 -19.20 3.78 -1.63
CA GLU A 242 -20.36 3.32 -0.86
C GLU A 242 -20.51 4.04 0.50
N SER A 243 -19.73 5.10 0.77
CA SER A 243 -19.82 5.82 2.03
C SER A 243 -21.04 6.74 2.08
N GLU A 244 -21.77 6.67 3.19
CA GLU A 244 -22.96 7.50 3.45
C GLU A 244 -22.62 8.93 3.89
N SER A 245 -21.40 9.17 4.37
CA SER A 245 -21.04 10.43 5.06
C SER A 245 -20.74 11.57 4.09
N ILE A 246 -19.92 11.30 3.08
CA ILE A 246 -19.51 12.23 2.03
C ILE A 246 -19.46 11.41 0.73
N SER A 247 -20.08 11.93 -0.32
CA SER A 247 -20.02 11.32 -1.66
C SER A 247 -18.61 11.47 -2.23
N TYR A 248 -17.85 10.37 -2.22
CA TYR A 248 -16.50 10.36 -2.79
C TYR A 248 -16.49 10.74 -4.27
N LEU A 249 -17.51 10.29 -5.03
CA LEU A 249 -17.61 10.56 -6.46
C LEU A 249 -17.77 12.05 -6.75
N ASP A 250 -18.57 12.75 -5.96
CA ASP A 250 -18.76 14.20 -6.13
C ASP A 250 -17.47 14.98 -5.85
N GLU A 251 -16.70 14.58 -4.83
CA GLU A 251 -15.43 15.22 -4.48
C GLU A 251 -14.37 15.06 -5.59
N VAL A 252 -14.40 13.93 -6.32
CA VAL A 252 -13.41 13.64 -7.34
C VAL A 252 -13.88 13.85 -8.79
N ALA A 253 -15.17 14.10 -9.02
CA ALA A 253 -15.77 14.21 -10.35
C ALA A 253 -15.06 15.23 -11.26
N THR A 254 -14.56 16.32 -10.69
CA THR A 254 -13.87 17.38 -11.45
C THR A 254 -12.44 17.02 -11.86
N LEU A 255 -11.88 15.91 -11.36
CA LEU A 255 -10.51 15.53 -11.64
C LEU A 255 -10.41 14.73 -12.94
N PRO A 256 -9.49 15.08 -13.87
CA PRO A 256 -9.30 14.33 -15.12
C PRO A 256 -8.98 12.84 -14.91
N LYS A 257 -8.33 12.49 -13.79
CA LYS A 257 -7.98 11.11 -13.44
C LYS A 257 -9.21 10.25 -13.12
N SER A 258 -10.34 10.84 -12.72
CA SER A 258 -11.57 10.12 -12.40
C SER A 258 -12.14 9.41 -13.63
N MET A 259 -12.16 10.11 -14.77
CA MET A 259 -12.54 9.53 -16.06
C MET A 259 -11.58 8.40 -16.48
N GLN A 260 -10.27 8.64 -16.36
CA GLN A 260 -9.26 7.64 -16.72
C GLN A 260 -9.38 6.37 -15.86
N LEU A 261 -9.71 6.52 -14.58
CA LEU A 261 -9.96 5.39 -13.70
C LEU A 261 -11.18 4.59 -14.17
N GLY A 262 -12.28 5.26 -14.51
CA GLY A 262 -13.47 4.63 -15.05
C GLY A 262 -13.18 3.79 -16.30
N LEU A 263 -12.41 4.35 -17.24
CA LEU A 263 -11.96 3.64 -18.44
C LEU A 263 -11.06 2.44 -18.12
N GLU A 264 -10.12 2.59 -17.18
CA GLU A 264 -9.24 1.50 -16.78
C GLU A 264 -10.01 0.34 -16.13
N VAL A 265 -11.04 0.64 -15.32
CA VAL A 265 -11.95 -0.38 -14.75
C VAL A 265 -12.74 -1.09 -15.86
N LEU A 266 -13.24 -0.35 -16.86
CA LEU A 266 -13.92 -0.94 -18.01
C LEU A 266 -12.98 -1.80 -18.86
N ASP A 267 -11.75 -1.36 -19.08
CA ASP A 267 -10.75 -2.12 -19.83
C ASP A 267 -10.39 -3.44 -19.12
N LEU A 268 -10.31 -3.46 -17.78
CA LEU A 268 -10.15 -4.70 -17.02
C LEU A 268 -11.29 -5.70 -17.28
N LEU A 269 -12.53 -5.23 -17.29
CA LEU A 269 -13.70 -6.06 -17.59
C LEU A 269 -13.69 -6.52 -19.05
N LYS A 270 -13.35 -5.62 -19.98
CA LYS A 270 -13.26 -5.94 -21.41
C LYS A 270 -12.18 -6.99 -21.70
N ILE A 271 -11.03 -6.93 -21.05
CA ILE A 271 -9.98 -7.95 -21.19
C ILE A 271 -10.50 -9.31 -20.67
N ALA A 272 -11.16 -9.31 -19.52
CA ALA A 272 -11.65 -10.54 -18.89
C ALA A 272 -12.79 -11.20 -19.66
N PHE A 273 -13.80 -10.43 -20.09
CA PHE A 273 -14.99 -10.94 -20.77
C PHE A 273 -14.88 -10.95 -22.30
N GLY A 274 -14.03 -10.10 -22.88
CA GLY A 274 -13.86 -9.96 -24.33
C GLY A 274 -12.81 -10.90 -24.93
N SER A 275 -11.99 -11.57 -24.13
CA SER A 275 -11.04 -12.55 -24.66
C SER A 275 -11.78 -13.80 -25.18
N LYS A 276 -11.97 -13.88 -26.49
CA LYS A 276 -12.22 -15.15 -27.18
C LYS A 276 -10.95 -16.01 -27.05
N GLN A 277 -10.74 -16.65 -25.90
CA GLN A 277 -9.66 -17.61 -25.77
C GLN A 277 -9.99 -18.84 -26.63
N LYS A 278 -9.29 -18.99 -27.77
CA LYS A 278 -9.04 -20.35 -28.28
C LYS A 278 -8.12 -21.00 -27.25
N PRO A 279 -8.54 -22.07 -26.56
CA PRO A 279 -7.65 -22.74 -25.62
C PRO A 279 -6.48 -23.30 -26.42
N ALA A 280 -5.28 -22.76 -26.19
CA ALA A 280 -4.06 -23.40 -26.65
C ALA A 280 -3.95 -24.74 -25.90
N ALA A 281 -4.04 -25.83 -26.64
CA ALA A 281 -3.93 -27.18 -26.08
C ALA A 281 -2.60 -27.32 -25.32
N GLY A 282 -2.67 -27.50 -24.00
CA GLY A 282 -1.53 -27.97 -23.20
C GLY A 282 -1.10 -27.10 -22.01
N SER A 283 -1.63 -25.90 -21.78
CA SER A 283 -1.31 -25.19 -20.53
C SER A 283 -2.32 -25.56 -19.44
N HIS A 284 -1.87 -26.28 -18.42
CA HIS A 284 -2.62 -26.38 -17.17
C HIS A 284 -3.10 -24.99 -16.74
N ASP A 285 -4.37 -24.95 -16.36
CA ASP A 285 -5.18 -23.83 -15.90
C ASP A 285 -4.45 -22.96 -14.85
N LYS A 286 -3.64 -22.01 -15.31
CA LYS A 286 -3.01 -20.99 -14.45
C LYS A 286 -4.01 -19.85 -14.25
N SER A 287 -5.10 -20.16 -13.58
CA SER A 287 -6.10 -19.18 -13.14
C SER A 287 -5.53 -18.37 -11.97
N TYR A 288 -5.14 -17.14 -12.23
CA TYR A 288 -4.79 -16.17 -11.18
C TYR A 288 -6.07 -15.71 -10.45
N PRO A 289 -5.99 -15.15 -9.22
CA PRO A 289 -7.17 -14.71 -8.46
C PRO A 289 -7.78 -13.44 -9.09
N VAL A 290 -8.39 -13.61 -10.26
CA VAL A 290 -9.03 -12.56 -11.06
C VAL A 290 -10.47 -12.36 -10.58
N GLY A 291 -11.09 -13.35 -9.95
CA GLY A 291 -12.48 -13.28 -9.46
C GLY A 291 -12.76 -12.06 -8.58
N SER A 292 -11.93 -11.78 -7.57
CA SER A 292 -12.11 -10.62 -6.70
C SER A 292 -11.90 -9.28 -7.41
N VAL A 293 -11.00 -9.25 -8.40
CA VAL A 293 -10.80 -8.06 -9.27
C VAL A 293 -12.07 -7.80 -10.06
N LEU A 294 -12.63 -8.83 -10.70
CA LEU A 294 -13.83 -8.69 -11.53
C LEU A 294 -15.06 -8.32 -10.71
N ILE A 295 -15.27 -8.94 -9.55
CA ILE A 295 -16.41 -8.60 -8.68
C ILE A 295 -16.33 -7.14 -8.24
N SER A 296 -15.16 -6.67 -7.80
CA SER A 296 -14.98 -5.29 -7.36
C SER A 296 -15.11 -4.31 -8.54
N ALA A 297 -14.57 -4.65 -9.70
CA ALA A 297 -14.70 -3.85 -10.92
C ALA A 297 -16.16 -3.76 -11.40
N LEU A 298 -16.91 -4.87 -11.40
CA LEU A 298 -18.34 -4.88 -11.76
C LEU A 298 -19.16 -3.99 -10.82
N ARG A 299 -18.94 -4.10 -9.51
CA ARG A 299 -19.63 -3.25 -8.51
C ARG A 299 -19.27 -1.78 -8.68
N LEU A 300 -18.01 -1.46 -8.99
CA LEU A 300 -17.60 -0.09 -9.28
C LEU A 300 -18.24 0.46 -10.56
N VAL A 301 -18.38 -0.35 -11.60
CA VAL A 301 -19.07 0.08 -12.83
C VAL A 301 -20.55 0.35 -12.56
N ASP A 302 -21.21 -0.48 -11.76
CA ASP A 302 -22.59 -0.26 -11.32
C ASP A 302 -22.71 1.11 -10.64
N VAL A 303 -21.87 1.36 -9.63
CA VAL A 303 -21.79 2.64 -8.91
C VAL A 303 -21.49 3.83 -9.83
N PHE A 304 -20.52 3.71 -10.74
CA PHE A 304 -20.20 4.78 -11.70
C PHE A 304 -21.32 5.01 -12.72
N SER A 305 -22.09 3.98 -13.05
CA SER A 305 -23.20 4.07 -14.00
C SER A 305 -24.45 4.74 -13.42
N ASP A 306 -24.59 4.76 -12.10
CA ASP A 306 -25.64 5.48 -11.40
C ASP A 306 -25.29 6.98 -11.21
N ASP A 307 -24.00 7.32 -11.15
CA ASP A 307 -23.54 8.69 -10.94
C ASP A 307 -23.62 9.57 -12.20
N SER A 308 -24.32 10.71 -12.10
CA SER A 308 -24.56 11.59 -13.24
C SER A 308 -23.30 12.23 -13.84
N ASN A 309 -22.29 12.54 -13.02
CA ASN A 309 -21.03 13.14 -13.48
C ASN A 309 -20.23 12.10 -14.28
N PHE A 310 -20.16 10.87 -13.77
CA PHE A 310 -19.47 9.77 -14.46
C PHE A 310 -20.23 9.33 -15.72
N ARG A 311 -21.56 9.21 -15.69
CA ARG A 311 -22.39 8.90 -16.87
C ARG A 311 -22.16 9.86 -18.03
N SER A 312 -22.14 11.17 -17.75
CA SER A 312 -21.91 12.19 -18.78
C SER A 312 -20.52 12.07 -19.45
N SER A 313 -19.59 11.40 -18.79
CA SER A 313 -18.21 11.21 -19.24
C SER A 313 -17.99 9.91 -20.03
N PHE A 314 -18.97 8.98 -20.01
CA PHE A 314 -18.91 7.71 -20.75
C PHE A 314 -19.72 7.72 -22.07
N ILE A 315 -20.46 8.80 -22.34
CA ILE A 315 -21.23 9.05 -23.58
C ILE A 315 -20.41 9.92 -24.53
#